data_AF-A0A378N0A9-F1
#
_entry.id   AF-A0A378N0A9-F1
#
_cell.length_a   1.000
_cell.length_b   1.000
_cell.length_c   1.000
_cell.angle_alpha   90.00
_cell.angle_beta   90.00
_cell.angle_gamma   90.00
#
_symmetry.space_group_name_H-M   'P 1'
#
loop_
_entity.id
_entity.type
_entity.pdbx_description
1 polymer ?
#
loop_
_entity_poly.entity_id
_entity_poly.type
_entity_poly.pdbx_seq_one_letter_code
_entity_poly.pdbx_strand_id
1 'polypeptide(L)'
;MQSVRDGWWYQLGKKPEEISVGMIISAVNENIDVTKCKGSGNCRKDSQCLTHSLWERLEDQIEQFLGTISVADLAAEHADHDCEKEHCHDHPHHH
;
A
#
# COMPACT_ATOMS: atom_id res chain seq x y z
N MET A 1 -33.37 -19.78 22.32
CA MET A 1 -33.24 -19.46 20.88
C MET A 1 -32.65 -18.06 20.78
N GLN A 2 -31.32 -17.92 20.84
CA GLN A 2 -30.68 -16.63 20.59
C GLN A 2 -29.82 -16.77 19.34
N SER A 3 -30.28 -16.14 18.28
CA SER A 3 -29.58 -15.99 17.01
C SER A 3 -28.33 -15.13 17.23
N VAL A 4 -27.14 -15.71 17.06
CA VAL A 4 -25.89 -14.95 16.89
C VAL A 4 -25.62 -14.87 15.38
N ARG A 5 -26.19 -13.84 14.78
CA ARG A 5 -25.68 -13.13 13.61
C ARG A 5 -25.97 -11.68 14.00
N ASP A 6 -24.97 -10.84 14.26
CA ASP A 6 -24.12 -10.23 13.24
C ASP A 6 -22.81 -9.74 13.86
N GLY A 7 -21.69 -10.01 13.19
CA GLY A 7 -20.37 -9.62 13.68
C GLY A 7 -19.28 -10.07 12.74
N TRP A 8 -19.36 -9.68 11.46
CA TRP A 8 -18.21 -9.85 10.58
C TRP A 8 -17.25 -8.69 10.82
N TRP A 9 -16.40 -8.82 11.84
CA TRP A 9 -15.21 -7.96 11.97
C TRP A 9 -14.01 -8.69 11.37
N TYR A 10 -13.17 -7.95 10.67
CA TYR A 10 -11.91 -8.46 10.18
C TYR A 10 -10.83 -8.18 11.22
N GLN A 11 -10.10 -9.21 11.64
CA GLN A 11 -8.87 -9.06 12.40
C GLN A 11 -7.68 -9.25 11.47
N LEU A 12 -6.57 -8.56 11.75
CA LEU A 12 -5.33 -8.79 11.04
C LEU A 12 -4.87 -10.24 11.28
N GLY A 13 -4.54 -10.94 10.21
CA GLY A 13 -4.04 -12.31 10.28
C GLY A 13 -2.59 -12.43 10.77
N LYS A 14 -1.89 -11.30 10.94
CA LYS A 14 -0.52 -11.16 11.43
C LYS A 14 -0.40 -9.89 12.28
N LYS A 15 0.73 -9.72 12.97
CA LYS A 15 0.97 -8.48 13.70
C LYS A 15 1.18 -7.30 12.74
N PRO A 16 0.79 -6.06 13.09
CA PRO A 16 0.94 -4.89 12.21
C PRO A 16 2.38 -4.65 11.74
N GLU A 17 3.38 -5.00 12.55
CA GLU A 17 4.81 -4.85 12.22
C GLU A 17 5.29 -5.87 11.16
N GLU A 18 4.53 -6.95 10.97
CA GLU A 18 4.86 -8.04 10.04
C GLU A 18 4.14 -7.88 8.68
N ILE A 19 3.27 -6.88 8.55
CA ILE A 19 2.49 -6.62 7.34
C ILE A 19 3.10 -5.39 6.67
N SER A 20 3.81 -5.58 5.56
CA SER A 20 4.31 -4.47 4.78
C SER A 20 3.26 -3.90 3.82
N VAL A 21 3.39 -2.63 3.47
CA VAL A 21 2.58 -1.99 2.42
C VAL A 21 2.74 -2.74 1.11
N GLY A 22 3.95 -3.19 0.79
CA GLY A 22 4.22 -4.06 -0.36
C GLY A 22 3.32 -5.31 -0.39
N MET A 23 3.15 -6.01 0.74
CA MET A 23 2.25 -7.17 0.80
C MET A 23 0.79 -6.81 0.53
N ILE A 24 0.32 -5.65 1.01
CA ILE A 24 -1.04 -5.18 0.76
C ILE A 24 -1.23 -4.87 -0.73
N ILE A 25 -0.29 -4.13 -1.33
CA ILE A 25 -0.34 -3.78 -2.75
C ILE A 25 -0.30 -5.04 -3.62
N SER A 26 0.58 -6.00 -3.33
CA SER A 26 0.63 -7.27 -4.06
C SER A 26 -0.64 -8.11 -3.89
N ALA A 27 -1.29 -8.06 -2.71
CA ALA A 27 -2.53 -8.80 -2.47
C ALA A 27 -3.75 -8.21 -3.20
N VAL A 28 -3.76 -6.88 -3.41
CA VAL A 28 -4.85 -6.19 -4.12
C VAL A 28 -4.63 -6.17 -5.64
N ASN A 29 -3.37 -6.14 -6.08
CA ASN A 29 -3.03 -6.07 -7.50
C ASN A 29 -3.15 -7.46 -8.16
N GLU A 30 -4.38 -7.90 -8.44
CA GLU A 30 -4.63 -9.03 -9.34
C GLU A 30 -4.10 -8.68 -10.75
N ASN A 31 -2.90 -9.19 -11.06
CA ASN A 31 -2.22 -9.19 -12.36
C ASN A 31 -2.70 -8.17 -13.41
N ILE A 32 -2.36 -6.90 -13.23
CA ILE A 32 -2.46 -5.93 -14.33
C ILE A 32 -1.18 -6.04 -15.17
N ASP A 33 -1.22 -6.94 -16.15
CA ASP A 33 -0.18 -7.16 -17.16
C ASP A 33 -0.15 -5.98 -18.17
N VAL A 34 0.42 -4.82 -17.76
CA VAL A 34 0.42 -3.60 -18.60
C VAL A 34 1.52 -3.62 -19.69
N THR A 35 2.48 -4.54 -19.64
CA THR A 35 3.58 -4.55 -20.60
C THR A 35 3.35 -5.55 -21.74
N LYS A 36 3.42 -5.08 -22.99
CA LYS A 36 3.31 -5.92 -24.22
C LYS A 36 4.35 -7.05 -24.30
N CYS A 37 5.36 -7.05 -23.43
CA CYS A 37 6.42 -8.06 -23.37
C CYS A 37 6.18 -9.16 -22.31
N LYS A 38 5.16 -9.04 -21.44
CA LYS A 38 4.80 -10.05 -20.43
C LYS A 38 5.98 -10.54 -19.56
N GLY A 39 6.94 -9.66 -19.24
CA GLY A 39 8.16 -10.03 -18.50
C GLY A 39 9.06 -11.08 -19.18
N SER A 40 8.80 -11.42 -20.45
CA SER A 40 9.51 -12.48 -21.17
C SER A 40 10.67 -11.97 -22.03
N GLY A 41 10.98 -10.66 -21.98
CA GLY A 41 12.10 -10.07 -22.72
C GLY A 41 11.98 -10.09 -24.25
N ASN A 42 10.88 -10.60 -24.82
CA ASN A 42 10.70 -10.79 -26.27
C ASN A 42 10.30 -9.51 -27.02
N CYS A 43 11.04 -8.44 -26.82
CA CYS A 43 10.95 -7.20 -27.58
C CYS A 43 11.55 -7.35 -28.99
N ARG A 44 10.86 -8.06 -29.88
CA ARG A 44 11.22 -8.29 -31.30
C ARG A 44 12.59 -8.97 -31.48
N LYS A 45 12.58 -10.29 -31.69
CA LYS A 45 13.69 -11.08 -32.26
C LYS A 45 15.08 -10.71 -31.71
N ASP A 46 15.41 -11.25 -30.54
CA ASP A 46 16.77 -11.29 -29.98
C ASP A 46 17.31 -10.01 -29.30
N SER A 47 16.48 -9.01 -28.97
CA SER A 47 16.94 -7.92 -28.09
C SER A 47 15.91 -7.51 -27.04
N GLN A 48 16.32 -7.48 -25.76
CA GLN A 48 15.51 -6.96 -24.66
C GLN A 48 15.37 -5.43 -24.85
N CYS A 49 14.16 -4.88 -24.74
CA CYS A 49 13.96 -3.44 -24.86
C CYS A 49 14.77 -2.73 -23.76
N LEU A 50 15.63 -1.77 -24.11
CA LEU A 50 16.37 -0.95 -23.14
C LEU A 50 15.43 -0.32 -22.10
N THR A 51 14.27 0.18 -22.54
CA THR A 51 13.26 0.77 -21.67
C THR A 51 12.56 -0.24 -20.74
N HIS A 52 12.51 -1.52 -21.12
CA HIS A 52 11.96 -2.57 -20.26
C HIS A 52 12.89 -2.86 -19.09
N SER A 53 14.19 -3.04 -19.35
CA SER A 53 15.18 -3.24 -18.27
C SER A 53 15.25 -2.07 -17.30
N LEU A 54 14.99 -0.84 -17.77
CA LEU A 54 14.90 0.33 -16.91
C LEU A 54 13.64 0.29 -16.03
N TRP A 55 12.50 -0.06 -16.63
CA TRP A 55 11.22 -0.14 -15.93
C TRP A 55 11.21 -1.27 -14.90
N GLU A 56 11.74 -2.45 -15.22
CA GLU A 56 11.90 -3.57 -14.27
C GLU A 56 12.73 -3.15 -13.05
N ARG A 57 13.87 -2.48 -13.29
CA ARG A 57 14.72 -1.99 -12.19
C ARG A 57 14.01 -0.95 -11.32
N LEU A 58 13.11 -0.16 -11.90
CA LEU A 58 12.33 0.82 -11.16
C LEU A 58 11.24 0.13 -10.34
N GLU A 59 10.52 -0.82 -10.93
CA GLU A 59 9.53 -1.65 -10.24
C GLU A 59 10.17 -2.38 -9.05
N ASP A 60 11.32 -3.02 -9.25
CA ASP A 60 12.09 -3.67 -8.17
C ASP A 60 12.43 -2.70 -7.02
N GLN A 61 12.80 -1.46 -7.34
CA GLN A 61 13.11 -0.44 -6.33
C GLN A 61 11.86 0.00 -5.58
N ILE A 62 10.73 0.15 -6.27
CA ILE A 62 9.45 0.50 -5.67
C ILE A 62 8.99 -0.65 -4.75
N GLU A 63 9.06 -1.89 -5.21
CA GLU A 63 8.68 -3.06 -4.41
C GLU A 63 9.55 -3.20 -3.16
N GLN A 64 10.87 -3.05 -3.30
CA GLN A 64 11.79 -3.06 -2.16
C GLN A 64 11.45 -1.96 -1.15
N PHE A 65 11.22 -0.74 -1.62
CA PHE A 65 10.86 0.39 -0.76
C PHE A 65 9.51 0.17 -0.05
N LEU A 66 8.47 -0.25 -0.77
CA LEU A 66 7.17 -0.55 -0.18
C LEU A 66 7.24 -1.75 0.79
N GLY A 67 8.21 -2.66 0.57
CA GLY A 67 8.51 -3.76 1.48
C GLY A 67 9.10 -3.31 2.82
N THR A 68 9.71 -2.12 2.90
CA THR A 68 10.29 -1.62 4.17
C THR A 68 9.30 -0.88 5.07
N ILE A 69 8.10 -0.56 4.58
CA ILE A 69 7.08 0.19 5.33
C ILE A 69 6.05 -0.79 5.87
N SER A 70 5.86 -0.83 7.19
CA SER A 70 4.84 -1.67 7.83
C SER A 70 3.54 -0.92 8.12
N VAL A 71 2.46 -1.67 8.36
CA VAL A 71 1.18 -1.09 8.80
C VAL A 71 1.34 -0.37 10.15
N ALA A 72 2.22 -0.87 11.02
CA ALA A 72 2.53 -0.21 12.29
C ALA A 72 3.15 1.18 12.08
N ASP A 73 4.07 1.30 11.11
CA ASP A 73 4.74 2.58 10.81
C ASP A 73 3.72 3.64 10.34
N LEU A 74 2.80 3.25 9.46
CA LEU A 74 1.73 4.13 8.99
C LEU A 74 0.77 4.55 10.10
N ALA A 75 0.44 3.64 11.02
CA ALA A 75 -0.43 3.95 12.15
C ALA A 75 0.24 4.94 13.12
N ALA A 76 1.54 4.82 13.32
CA ALA A 76 2.32 5.75 14.13
C ALA A 76 2.38 7.15 13.50
N GLU A 77 2.67 7.25 12.19
CA GLU A 77 2.70 8.53 11.46
C GLU A 77 1.35 9.27 11.53
N HIS A 78 0.24 8.53 11.41
CA HIS A 78 -1.10 9.11 11.55
C HIS A 78 -1.38 9.66 12.95
N ALA A 79 -0.91 8.97 14.00
CA ALA A 79 -1.10 9.42 15.38
C ALA A 79 -0.38 10.76 15.67
N ASP A 80 0.76 11.00 15.03
CA ASP A 80 1.50 12.26 15.15
C ASP A 80 0.82 13.43 14.40
N HIS A 81 0.12 13.16 13.30
CA HIS A 81 -0.51 14.22 12.48
C HIS A 81 -1.91 14.64 12.98
N ASP A 82 -2.56 13.85 13.83
CA ASP A 82 -3.87 14.19 14.41
C ASP A 82 -3.77 15.23 15.54
N CYS A 83 -2.57 15.56 16.05
CA CYS A 83 -2.43 16.60 17.08
C CYS A 83 -2.54 18.04 16.55
N GLU A 84 -2.45 18.27 15.24
CA GLU A 84 -2.45 19.62 14.66
C GLU A 84 -3.87 20.11 14.25
N LYS A 85 -4.89 19.26 14.36
CA LYS A 85 -6.29 19.63 14.07
C LYS A 85 -7.08 20.12 15.29
N GLU A 86 -6.46 20.17 16.47
CA GLU A 86 -7.02 20.78 17.68
C GLU A 86 -6.86 22.32 17.69
N HIS A 87 -6.97 22.99 16.53
CA HIS A 87 -7.35 24.41 16.53
C HIS A 87 -8.86 24.48 16.72
N CYS A 88 -9.26 24.47 17.99
CA CYS A 88 -10.58 24.94 18.40
C CYS A 88 -10.80 26.32 17.75
N HIS A 89 -11.76 26.42 16.82
CA HIS A 89 -12.34 27.72 16.51
C HIS A 89 -13.12 28.19 17.73
N ASP A 90 -12.41 28.80 18.68
CA ASP A 90 -12.99 29.69 19.66
C ASP A 90 -13.37 30.97 18.91
N HIS A 91 -14.59 30.99 18.35
CA HIS A 91 -15.19 32.24 17.91
C HIS A 91 -16.03 32.77 19.07
N PRO A 92 -15.56 33.78 19.82
CA PRO A 92 -16.39 34.39 20.84
C PRO A 92 -17.55 35.09 20.13
N HIS A 93 -18.76 34.56 20.29
CA HIS A 93 -19.98 35.28 19.98
C HIS A 93 -20.05 36.52 20.88
N HIS A 94 -19.66 37.66 20.34
CA HIS A 94 -19.82 38.97 20.95
C HIS A 94 -21.31 39.37 20.83
N HIS A 95 -21.94 39.69 21.96
CA HIS A 95 -23.26 40.32 22.03
C HIS A 95 -23.12 41.84 21.95
#